data_AF-A0A343VZV1-F1
#
_entry.id   AF-A0A343VZV1-F1
#
_cell.length_a   1.000
_cell.length_b   1.000
_cell.length_c   1.000
_cell.angle_alpha   90.00
_cell.angle_beta   90.00
_cell.angle_gamma   90.00
#
_symmetry.space_group_name_H-M   'P 1'
#
loop_
_entity.id
_entity.type
_entity.pdbx_description
1 polymer ?
#
loop_
_entity_poly.entity_id
_entity_poly.type
_entity_poly.pdbx_seq_one_letter_code
_entity_poly.pdbx_strand_id
1 'polypeptide(L)'
;IRGYYIEPISTLDFASLYPSIMIAHNLCYSTLVRDVEEISDLKEEDITSIQLKSNVKFVKKNVKKGILPLIVEELIEARRNVKQMIKTEKNPITKMVLNGRQLALKISANSVYGYTGAAAGGQLPCLEIATSITTLGRRMIDTTKETIENYYNKKNGFEFNSVVVYGDTDSVMVKFGTSSIEEAMKLGKEAADKISKGFLSPIKLEFEKVYCPYLLLNKKRYAGLLYTNPNKYDKMDCKGIETVRRDFCILI
;
A
#
# COMPACT_ATOMS: atom_id res chain seq x y z
N ILE A 1 -9.14 -12.23 -10.35
CA ILE A 1 -9.47 -13.27 -11.33
C ILE A 1 -8.51 -14.43 -11.06
N ARG A 2 -9.02 -15.58 -10.60
CA ARG A 2 -8.16 -16.72 -10.28
C ARG A 2 -7.71 -17.37 -11.59
N GLY A 3 -6.53 -17.97 -11.59
CA GLY A 3 -6.03 -18.66 -12.77
C GLY A 3 -4.53 -18.80 -12.80
N TYR A 4 -4.07 -19.47 -13.86
CA TYR A 4 -2.68 -19.53 -14.24
C TYR A 4 -2.45 -18.57 -15.40
N TYR A 5 -1.57 -17.60 -15.17
CA TYR A 5 -1.22 -16.54 -16.11
C TYR A 5 0.18 -16.83 -16.63
N ILE A 6 0.28 -17.03 -17.94
CA ILE A 6 1.56 -17.19 -18.62
C ILE A 6 2.17 -15.81 -18.89
N GLU A 7 1.32 -14.80 -19.05
CA GLU A 7 1.77 -13.43 -19.31
C GLU A 7 2.30 -12.71 -18.05
N PRO A 8 3.24 -11.76 -18.22
CA PRO A 8 3.70 -10.87 -17.18
C PRO A 8 2.59 -10.16 -16.39
N ILE A 9 2.66 -10.24 -15.07
CA ILE A 9 1.80 -9.52 -14.14
C ILE A 9 2.62 -8.53 -13.32
N SER A 10 2.41 -7.23 -13.54
CA SER A 10 3.10 -6.16 -12.82
C SER A 10 2.46 -5.92 -11.46
N THR A 11 3.25 -5.86 -10.40
CA THR A 11 2.80 -5.56 -9.04
C THR A 11 3.15 -4.11 -8.69
N LEU A 12 2.13 -3.32 -8.37
CA LEU A 12 2.27 -1.95 -7.88
C LEU A 12 1.83 -1.92 -6.40
N ASP A 13 2.63 -1.32 -5.53
CA ASP A 13 2.45 -1.35 -4.07
C ASP A 13 2.47 0.06 -3.48
N PHE A 14 1.54 0.36 -2.56
CA PHE A 14 1.52 1.65 -1.87
C PHE A 14 2.58 1.70 -0.78
N ALA A 15 3.51 2.64 -0.88
CA ALA A 15 4.59 2.79 0.09
C ALA A 15 4.05 3.21 1.46
N SER A 16 3.93 2.26 2.38
CA SER A 16 3.40 2.47 3.75
C SER A 16 1.98 3.03 3.72
N LEU A 17 1.05 2.30 3.09
CA LEU A 17 -0.33 2.72 2.83
C LEU A 17 -1.03 3.36 4.03
N TYR A 18 -1.25 2.64 5.13
CA TYR A 18 -2.00 3.18 6.27
C TYR A 18 -1.30 4.37 6.95
N PRO A 19 0.02 4.31 7.24
CA PRO A 19 0.78 5.47 7.67
C PRO A 19 0.61 6.71 6.76
N SER A 20 0.71 6.55 5.44
CA SER A 20 0.59 7.67 4.50
C SER A 20 -0.82 8.25 4.43
N ILE A 21 -1.87 7.42 4.55
CA ILE A 21 -3.26 7.87 4.67
C ILE A 21 -3.45 8.73 5.92
N MET A 22 -2.92 8.29 7.07
CA MET A 22 -3.01 9.04 8.33
C MET A 22 -2.42 10.43 8.19
N ILE A 23 -1.25 10.54 7.53
CA ILE A 23 -0.56 11.81 7.31
C ILE A 23 -1.31 12.68 6.30
N ALA A 24 -1.63 12.13 5.12
CA ALA A 24 -2.24 12.86 4.02
C ALA A 24 -3.60 13.49 4.42
N HIS A 25 -4.40 12.73 5.17
CA HIS A 25 -5.73 13.15 5.59
C HIS A 25 -5.80 13.70 7.02
N ASN A 26 -4.65 13.83 7.70
CA ASN A 26 -4.51 14.36 9.06
C ASN A 26 -5.38 13.63 10.10
N LEU A 27 -5.40 12.30 10.06
CA LEU A 27 -6.27 11.47 10.91
C LEU A 27 -5.64 11.27 12.29
N CYS A 28 -6.28 11.81 13.32
CA CYS A 28 -5.78 11.79 14.70
C CYS A 28 -6.94 11.92 15.70
N TYR A 29 -6.73 11.46 16.94
CA TYR A 29 -7.64 11.73 18.05
C TYR A 29 -7.90 13.23 18.24
N SER A 30 -6.86 14.06 18.08
CA SER A 30 -6.90 15.50 18.31
C SER A 30 -7.49 16.32 17.16
N THR A 31 -7.78 15.68 16.03
CA THR A 31 -8.36 16.30 14.82
C THR A 31 -9.73 15.71 14.46
N LEU A 32 -10.16 14.64 15.15
CA LEU A 32 -11.50 14.07 15.04
C LEU A 32 -12.53 15.07 15.59
N VAL A 33 -13.51 15.42 14.77
CA VAL A 33 -14.62 16.29 15.14
C VAL A 33 -15.67 15.46 15.86
N ARG A 34 -15.96 15.77 17.12
CA ARG A 34 -16.99 15.07 17.92
C ARG A 34 -18.30 15.82 17.95
N ASP A 35 -18.22 17.15 17.99
CA ASP A 35 -19.36 18.05 17.92
C ASP A 35 -19.24 18.93 16.68
N VAL A 36 -20.37 19.15 15.99
CA VAL A 36 -20.42 20.01 14.81
C VAL A 36 -20.19 21.47 15.20
N GLU A 37 -20.49 21.85 16.44
CA GLU A 37 -20.21 23.20 16.96
C GLU A 37 -18.70 23.49 17.04
N GLU A 38 -17.83 22.47 17.20
CA GLU A 38 -16.36 22.64 17.21
C GLU A 38 -15.81 23.17 15.87
N ILE A 39 -16.60 23.07 14.80
CA ILE A 39 -16.22 23.44 13.44
C ILE A 39 -17.14 24.49 12.83
N SER A 40 -17.99 25.17 13.62
CA SER A 40 -18.94 26.18 13.12
C SER A 40 -18.25 27.31 12.36
N ASP A 41 -17.05 27.69 12.79
CA ASP A 41 -16.28 28.80 12.24
C ASP A 41 -15.30 28.34 11.13
N LEU A 42 -15.22 27.03 10.89
CA LEU A 42 -14.34 26.45 9.87
C LEU A 42 -15.07 26.27 8.54
N LYS A 43 -14.34 26.49 7.45
CA LYS A 43 -14.88 26.24 6.11
C LYS A 43 -14.85 24.75 5.77
N GLU A 44 -15.68 24.32 4.83
CA GLU A 44 -15.66 22.93 4.36
C GLU A 44 -14.29 22.52 3.77
N GLU A 45 -13.57 23.48 3.18
CA GLU A 45 -12.21 23.26 2.65
C GLU A 45 -11.19 22.89 3.74
N ASP A 46 -11.48 23.18 5.01
CA ASP A 46 -10.63 22.88 6.17
C ASP A 46 -10.96 21.53 6.81
N ILE A 47 -11.95 20.81 6.27
CA ILE A 47 -12.48 19.59 6.87
C ILE A 47 -12.35 18.42 5.89
N THR A 48 -11.81 17.31 6.36
CA THR A 48 -11.86 16.03 5.67
C THR A 48 -13.09 15.27 6.13
N SER A 49 -14.07 15.11 5.24
CA SER A 49 -15.27 14.31 5.51
C SER A 49 -15.13 12.91 4.89
N ILE A 50 -15.32 11.89 5.71
CA ILE A 50 -15.23 10.49 5.30
C ILE A 50 -16.59 9.85 5.49
N GLN A 51 -17.22 9.55 4.35
CA GLN A 51 -18.51 8.86 4.29
C GLN A 51 -18.33 7.41 4.79
N LEU A 52 -18.75 7.15 6.03
CA LEU A 52 -18.90 5.82 6.64
C LEU A 52 -20.40 5.60 6.97
N LYS A 53 -20.73 4.64 7.85
CA LYS A 53 -22.12 4.48 8.34
C LYS A 53 -22.63 5.74 9.04
N SER A 54 -21.74 6.42 9.75
CA SER A 54 -21.89 7.80 10.20
C SER A 54 -20.86 8.66 9.47
N ASN A 55 -21.19 9.92 9.17
CA ASN A 55 -20.22 10.83 8.57
C ASN A 55 -19.17 11.20 9.62
N VAL A 56 -17.94 10.73 9.42
CA VAL A 56 -16.81 11.06 10.29
C VAL A 56 -16.05 12.22 9.69
N LYS A 57 -15.81 13.26 10.49
CA LYS A 57 -15.13 14.48 10.06
C LYS A 57 -13.81 14.64 10.82
N PHE A 58 -12.79 15.11 10.11
CA PHE A 58 -11.49 15.46 10.68
C PHE A 58 -11.08 16.86 10.23
N VAL A 59 -10.51 17.64 11.14
CA VAL A 59 -9.89 18.93 10.81
C VAL A 59 -8.60 18.70 10.01
N LYS A 60 -8.37 19.47 8.95
CA LYS A 60 -7.18 19.36 8.10
C LYS A 60 -5.94 20.00 8.76
N LYS A 61 -4.77 19.61 8.23
CA LYS A 61 -3.45 19.98 8.78
C LYS A 61 -3.14 21.47 8.75
N ASN A 62 -3.81 22.25 7.89
CA ASN A 62 -3.66 23.70 7.78
C ASN A 62 -4.28 24.45 8.98
N VAL A 63 -5.29 23.87 9.63
CA VAL A 63 -5.88 24.41 10.85
C VAL A 63 -5.17 23.85 12.08
N LYS A 64 -5.02 22.52 12.16
CA LYS A 64 -4.37 21.85 13.30
C LYS A 64 -3.70 20.56 12.86
N LYS A 65 -2.38 20.45 13.08
CA LYS A 65 -1.65 19.21 12.81
C LYS A 65 -1.90 18.17 13.90
N GLY A 66 -2.32 16.97 13.51
CA GLY A 66 -2.55 15.87 14.44
C GLY A 66 -1.26 15.30 15.03
N ILE A 67 -1.35 14.73 16.23
CA ILE A 67 -0.24 14.06 16.92
C ILE A 67 0.12 12.72 16.26
N LEU A 68 -0.88 11.92 15.86
CA LEU A 68 -0.60 10.63 15.19
C LEU A 68 0.17 10.81 13.87
N PRO A 69 -0.20 11.76 12.97
CA PRO A 69 0.61 12.11 11.81
C PRO A 69 2.07 12.44 12.16
N LEU A 70 2.33 13.22 13.21
CA LEU A 70 3.70 13.57 13.64
C LEU A 70 4.51 12.33 14.04
N ILE A 71 3.94 11.46 14.89
CA ILE A 71 4.59 10.22 15.33
C ILE A 71 4.94 9.33 14.13
N VAL A 72 3.98 9.19 13.21
CA VAL A 72 4.14 8.31 12.06
C VAL A 72 5.13 8.88 11.04
N GLU A 73 5.16 10.21 10.84
CA GLU A 73 6.18 10.89 10.03
C GLU A 73 7.59 10.60 10.54
N GLU A 74 7.81 10.72 11.85
CA GLU A 74 9.11 10.45 12.48
C GLU A 74 9.54 8.99 12.29
N LEU A 75 8.61 8.03 12.46
CA LEU A 75 8.88 6.60 12.23
C LEU A 75 9.22 6.31 10.76
N ILE A 76 8.52 6.93 9.80
CA ILE A 76 8.80 6.79 8.37
C ILE A 76 10.17 7.39 8.03
N GLU A 77 10.50 8.57 8.57
CA GLU A 77 11.78 9.22 8.34
C GLU A 77 12.95 8.40 8.93
N ALA A 78 12.83 7.94 10.17
CA ALA A 78 13.81 7.06 10.79
C ALA A 78 14.02 5.79 9.94
N ARG A 79 12.94 5.21 9.41
CA ARG A 79 13.01 4.04 8.53
C ARG A 79 13.70 4.36 7.20
N ARG A 80 13.45 5.53 6.62
CA ARG A 80 14.10 6.01 5.40
C ARG A 80 15.61 6.11 5.60
N ASN A 81 16.06 6.67 6.72
CA ASN A 81 17.48 6.81 7.05
C ASN A 81 18.16 5.44 7.19
N VAL A 82 17.52 4.49 7.89
CA VAL A 82 18.04 3.11 7.98
C VAL A 82 18.11 2.44 6.59
N LYS A 83 17.11 2.63 5.74
CA LYS A 83 17.14 2.13 4.35
C LYS A 83 18.28 2.73 3.53
N GLN A 84 18.65 3.99 3.74
CA GLN A 84 19.81 4.60 3.09
C GLN A 84 21.12 3.94 3.56
N MET A 85 21.26 3.68 4.87
CA MET A 85 22.42 2.97 5.42
C MET A 85 22.57 1.55 4.82
N ILE A 86 21.46 0.82 4.62
CA ILE A 86 21.47 -0.51 3.98
C ILE A 86 22.05 -0.48 2.57
N LYS A 87 21.84 0.61 1.81
CA LYS A 87 22.32 0.73 0.43
C LYS A 87 23.84 0.89 0.36
N THR A 88 24.43 1.58 1.33
CA THR A 88 25.88 1.83 1.40
C THR A 88 26.65 0.74 2.15
N GLU A 89 25.95 -0.08 2.94
CA GLU A 89 26.56 -1.14 3.74
C GLU A 89 27.02 -2.34 2.88
N LYS A 90 28.28 -2.75 3.09
CA LYS A 90 28.93 -3.86 2.39
C LYS A 90 28.96 -5.13 3.24
N ASN A 91 29.04 -5.01 4.56
CA ASN A 91 29.11 -6.15 5.46
C ASN A 91 27.74 -6.87 5.49
N PRO A 92 27.68 -8.18 5.17
CA PRO A 92 26.43 -8.91 5.09
C PRO A 92 25.72 -9.04 6.44
N ILE A 93 26.47 -9.18 7.54
CA ILE A 93 25.92 -9.28 8.91
C ILE A 93 25.28 -7.95 9.31
N THR A 94 26.01 -6.84 9.14
CA THR A 94 25.49 -5.50 9.45
C THR A 94 24.27 -5.18 8.59
N LYS A 95 24.28 -5.54 7.31
CA LYS A 95 23.14 -5.36 6.41
C LYS A 95 21.91 -6.13 6.87
N MET A 96 22.09 -7.34 7.40
CA MET A 96 21.01 -8.15 7.99
C MET A 96 20.43 -7.47 9.23
N VAL A 97 21.28 -6.95 10.14
CA VAL A 97 20.84 -6.22 11.35
C VAL A 97 20.06 -4.95 10.98
N LEU A 98 20.58 -4.16 10.04
CA LEU A 98 19.89 -2.96 9.54
C LEU A 98 18.55 -3.30 8.88
N ASN A 99 18.47 -4.42 8.15
CA ASN A 99 17.20 -4.89 7.62
C ASN A 99 16.21 -5.26 8.74
N GLY A 100 16.66 -5.91 9.82
CA GLY A 100 15.85 -6.12 11.02
C GLY A 100 15.33 -4.80 11.60
N ARG A 101 16.20 -3.79 11.71
CA ARG A 101 15.84 -2.45 12.21
C ARG A 101 14.78 -1.76 11.34
N GLN A 102 14.91 -1.77 10.00
CA GLN A 102 13.90 -1.15 9.14
C GLN A 102 12.55 -1.89 9.17
N LEU A 103 12.57 -3.22 9.37
CA LEU A 103 11.35 -4.01 9.55
C LEU A 103 10.66 -3.68 10.87
N ALA A 104 11.42 -3.54 11.97
CA ALA A 104 10.88 -3.12 13.26
C ALA A 104 10.21 -1.74 13.15
N LEU A 105 10.86 -0.76 12.51
CA LEU A 105 10.26 0.56 12.28
C LEU A 105 9.00 0.50 11.40
N LYS A 106 8.99 -0.36 10.37
CA LYS A 106 7.78 -0.61 9.55
C LYS A 106 6.64 -1.13 10.43
N ILE A 107 6.92 -2.11 11.29
CA ILE A 107 5.92 -2.69 12.20
C ILE A 107 5.42 -1.62 13.15
N SER A 108 6.30 -0.86 13.79
CA SER A 108 5.91 0.23 14.70
C SER A 108 4.99 1.25 14.03
N ALA A 109 5.32 1.71 12.82
CA ALA A 109 4.48 2.66 12.08
C ALA A 109 3.08 2.07 11.78
N ASN A 110 3.02 0.80 11.39
CA ASN A 110 1.75 0.10 11.19
C ASN A 110 1.01 -0.15 12.51
N SER A 111 1.72 -0.36 13.62
CA SER A 111 1.08 -0.54 14.92
C SER A 111 0.37 0.72 15.42
N VAL A 112 0.73 1.91 14.94
CA VAL A 112 0.02 3.16 15.31
C VAL A 112 -1.43 3.12 14.87
N TYR A 113 -1.74 2.71 13.62
CA TYR A 113 -3.14 2.54 13.22
C TYR A 113 -3.80 1.40 14.00
N GLY A 114 -3.07 0.29 14.20
CA GLY A 114 -3.58 -0.88 14.92
C GLY A 114 -3.99 -0.56 16.35
N TYR A 115 -3.24 0.32 17.02
CA TYR A 115 -3.54 0.82 18.36
C TYR A 115 -4.89 1.55 18.41
N THR A 116 -5.19 2.38 17.40
CA THR A 116 -6.49 3.06 17.32
C THR A 116 -7.66 2.07 17.15
N GLY A 117 -7.43 0.90 16.54
CA GLY A 117 -8.45 -0.12 16.32
C GLY A 117 -8.57 -1.18 17.42
N ALA A 118 -7.70 -1.17 18.43
CA ALA A 118 -7.62 -2.21 19.45
C ALA A 118 -8.71 -2.06 20.53
N ALA A 119 -9.94 -2.49 20.22
CA ALA A 119 -11.07 -2.41 21.16
C ALA A 119 -10.91 -3.33 22.39
N ALA A 120 -10.29 -4.49 22.23
CA ALA A 120 -10.04 -5.43 23.33
C ALA A 120 -8.61 -5.21 23.87
N GLY A 121 -8.51 -4.74 25.12
CA GLY A 121 -7.23 -4.53 25.81
C GLY A 121 -6.45 -3.27 25.40
N GLY A 122 -6.98 -2.46 24.47
CA GLY A 122 -6.41 -1.16 24.14
C GLY A 122 -6.81 -0.09 25.16
N GLN A 123 -5.88 0.81 25.50
CA GLN A 123 -6.11 1.88 26.47
C GLN A 123 -6.89 3.07 25.88
N LEU A 124 -6.85 3.26 24.56
CA LEU A 124 -7.49 4.40 23.89
C LEU A 124 -8.06 4.01 22.50
N PRO A 125 -9.04 3.10 22.42
CA PRO A 125 -9.63 2.73 21.14
C PRO A 125 -10.41 3.90 20.51
N CYS A 126 -10.25 4.09 19.21
CA CYS A 126 -11.04 5.00 18.38
C CYS A 126 -11.26 4.35 17.01
N LEU A 127 -12.38 3.63 16.91
CA LEU A 127 -12.74 2.85 15.72
C LEU A 127 -13.02 3.75 14.52
N GLU A 128 -13.41 5.00 14.73
CA GLU A 128 -13.62 6.00 13.70
C GLU A 128 -12.34 6.25 12.89
N ILE A 129 -11.19 6.36 13.57
CA ILE A 129 -9.89 6.52 12.92
C ILE A 129 -9.52 5.25 12.14
N ALA A 130 -9.56 4.08 12.79
CA ALA A 130 -9.21 2.82 12.16
C ALA A 130 -10.10 2.49 10.94
N THR A 131 -11.40 2.73 11.05
CA THR A 131 -12.37 2.49 9.98
C THR A 131 -12.20 3.50 8.84
N SER A 132 -11.88 4.76 9.17
CA SER A 132 -11.56 5.79 8.17
C SER A 132 -10.33 5.41 7.36
N ILE A 133 -9.24 5.00 8.01
CA ILE A 133 -8.00 4.58 7.35
C ILE A 133 -8.26 3.40 6.40
N THR A 134 -8.94 2.35 6.89
CA THR A 134 -9.21 1.15 6.07
C THR A 134 -10.18 1.43 4.92
N THR A 135 -11.12 2.37 5.10
CA THR A 135 -12.06 2.78 4.05
C THR A 135 -11.37 3.59 2.96
N LEU A 136 -10.53 4.55 3.33
CA LEU A 136 -9.72 5.29 2.37
C LEU A 136 -8.77 4.34 1.61
N GLY A 137 -8.14 3.38 2.31
CA GLY A 137 -7.30 2.38 1.67
C GLY A 137 -8.04 1.56 0.62
N ARG A 138 -9.26 1.08 0.92
CA ARG A 138 -10.10 0.37 -0.07
C ARG A 138 -10.44 1.25 -1.27
N ARG A 139 -10.89 2.49 -1.03
CA ARG A 139 -11.19 3.44 -2.11
C ARG A 139 -9.99 3.71 -2.99
N MET A 140 -8.80 3.84 -2.42
CA MET A 140 -7.57 4.06 -3.19
C MET A 140 -7.25 2.87 -4.11
N ILE A 141 -7.48 1.63 -3.67
CA ILE A 141 -7.31 0.44 -4.51
C ILE A 141 -8.32 0.44 -5.65
N ASP A 142 -9.59 0.75 -5.36
CA ASP A 142 -10.64 0.82 -6.37
C ASP A 142 -10.36 1.92 -7.41
N THR A 143 -9.99 3.13 -6.96
CA THR A 143 -9.59 4.24 -7.83
C THR A 143 -8.35 3.89 -8.66
N THR A 144 -7.38 3.19 -8.07
CA THR A 144 -6.18 2.72 -8.79
C THR A 144 -6.58 1.76 -9.91
N LYS A 145 -7.46 0.81 -9.61
CA LYS A 145 -7.98 -0.14 -10.60
C LYS A 145 -8.70 0.58 -11.74
N GLU A 146 -9.66 1.45 -11.41
CA GLU A 146 -10.43 2.19 -12.40
C GLU A 146 -9.52 3.04 -13.28
N THR A 147 -8.52 3.71 -12.68
CA THR A 147 -7.56 4.53 -13.43
C THR A 147 -6.76 3.69 -14.42
N ILE A 148 -6.32 2.49 -14.01
CA ILE A 148 -5.55 1.59 -14.87
C ILE A 148 -6.41 1.10 -16.04
N GLU A 149 -7.60 0.56 -15.75
CA GLU A 149 -8.46 -0.05 -16.76
C GLU A 149 -9.01 1.01 -17.74
N ASN A 150 -9.26 2.24 -17.27
CA ASN A 150 -9.74 3.34 -18.11
C ASN A 150 -8.64 4.02 -18.93
N TYR A 151 -7.38 4.03 -18.46
CA TYR A 151 -6.28 4.67 -19.19
C TYR A 151 -5.58 3.70 -20.13
N TYR A 152 -5.15 2.53 -19.63
CA TYR A 152 -4.35 1.57 -20.39
C TYR A 152 -5.23 0.60 -21.19
N ASN A 153 -5.95 1.14 -22.18
CA ASN A 153 -6.83 0.38 -23.07
C ASN A 153 -6.69 0.78 -24.55
N LYS A 154 -7.24 -0.07 -25.43
CA LYS A 154 -7.18 0.09 -26.88
C LYS A 154 -7.75 1.41 -27.39
N LYS A 155 -8.78 1.97 -26.72
CA LYS A 155 -9.39 3.23 -27.13
C LYS A 155 -8.43 4.41 -26.96
N ASN A 156 -7.50 4.32 -26.01
CA ASN A 156 -6.47 5.33 -25.76
C ASN A 156 -5.15 5.04 -26.48
N GLY A 157 -5.14 4.12 -27.46
CA GLY A 157 -3.96 3.84 -28.29
C GLY A 157 -3.00 2.79 -27.73
N PHE A 158 -3.35 2.07 -26.65
CA PHE A 158 -2.57 0.93 -26.18
C PHE A 158 -2.87 -0.33 -26.98
N GLU A 159 -1.89 -1.24 -27.09
CA GLU A 159 -2.06 -2.47 -27.86
C GLU A 159 -3.11 -3.42 -27.23
N PHE A 160 -3.23 -3.40 -25.91
CA PHE A 160 -4.11 -4.28 -25.16
C PHE A 160 -4.98 -3.51 -24.16
N ASN A 161 -6.04 -4.17 -23.69
CA ASN A 161 -6.83 -3.68 -22.56
C ASN A 161 -6.23 -4.24 -21.28
N SER A 162 -5.73 -3.36 -20.44
CA SER A 162 -5.17 -3.75 -19.15
C SER A 162 -6.27 -4.15 -18.18
N VAL A 163 -5.98 -5.12 -17.32
CA VAL A 163 -6.92 -5.64 -16.33
C VAL A 163 -6.21 -5.79 -15.00
N VAL A 164 -6.82 -5.32 -13.91
CA VAL A 164 -6.34 -5.61 -12.56
C VAL A 164 -6.81 -7.00 -12.16
N VAL A 165 -5.90 -7.97 -12.17
CA VAL A 165 -6.21 -9.38 -11.90
C VAL A 165 -6.37 -9.66 -10.41
N TYR A 166 -5.71 -8.89 -9.54
CA TYR A 166 -5.79 -9.07 -8.10
C TYR A 166 -5.39 -7.80 -7.35
N GLY A 167 -5.82 -7.69 -6.09
CA GLY A 167 -5.34 -6.68 -5.15
C GLY A 167 -5.22 -7.29 -3.76
N ASP A 168 -4.12 -7.03 -3.08
CA ASP A 168 -3.85 -7.50 -1.73
C ASP A 168 -3.45 -6.34 -0.83
N THR A 169 -4.38 -5.93 0.03
CA THR A 169 -4.21 -4.96 1.13
C THR A 169 -3.74 -3.57 0.71
N ASP A 170 -2.55 -3.45 0.13
CA ASP A 170 -1.83 -2.27 -0.31
C ASP A 170 -1.24 -2.39 -1.71
N SER A 171 -1.43 -3.54 -2.38
CA SER A 171 -0.90 -3.81 -3.72
C SER A 171 -2.00 -4.10 -4.74
N VAL A 172 -1.73 -3.75 -6.00
CA VAL A 172 -2.52 -4.13 -7.17
C VAL A 172 -1.66 -4.90 -8.16
N MET A 173 -2.22 -5.95 -8.73
CA MET A 173 -1.57 -6.81 -9.72
C MET A 173 -2.24 -6.62 -11.07
N VAL A 174 -1.46 -6.14 -12.03
CA VAL A 174 -1.95 -5.63 -13.31
C VAL A 174 -1.45 -6.52 -14.44
N LYS A 175 -2.38 -7.02 -15.25
CA LYS A 175 -2.10 -7.62 -16.54
C LYS A 175 -2.20 -6.54 -17.60
N PHE A 176 -1.07 -6.08 -18.13
CA PHE A 176 -1.03 -5.13 -19.24
C PHE A 176 -1.29 -5.77 -20.61
N GLY A 177 -1.16 -7.09 -20.72
CA GLY A 177 -1.43 -7.86 -21.96
C GLY A 177 -0.19 -8.15 -22.81
N THR A 178 0.91 -7.43 -22.61
CA THR A 178 2.20 -7.74 -23.24
C THR A 178 2.77 -9.09 -22.77
N SER A 179 3.50 -9.78 -23.63
CA SER A 179 4.29 -10.97 -23.31
C SER A 179 5.73 -10.63 -22.86
N SER A 180 6.16 -9.37 -23.01
CA SER A 180 7.51 -8.93 -22.63
C SER A 180 7.56 -8.48 -21.16
N ILE A 181 8.48 -9.08 -20.40
CA ILE A 181 8.73 -8.69 -19.00
C ILE A 181 9.25 -7.25 -18.94
N GLU A 182 10.13 -6.86 -19.86
CA GLU A 182 10.70 -5.51 -19.90
C GLU A 182 9.63 -4.44 -20.13
N GLU A 183 8.74 -4.70 -21.08
CA GLU A 183 7.62 -3.79 -21.36
C GLU A 183 6.64 -3.72 -20.19
N ALA A 184 6.32 -4.85 -19.56
CA ALA A 184 5.46 -4.89 -18.38
C ALA A 184 6.07 -4.10 -17.20
N MET A 185 7.40 -4.15 -17.03
CA MET A 185 8.11 -3.33 -16.05
C MET A 185 8.05 -1.85 -16.39
N LYS A 186 8.22 -1.46 -17.66
CA LYS A 186 8.14 -0.07 -18.12
C LYS A 186 6.74 0.50 -17.88
N LEU A 187 5.70 -0.20 -18.32
CA LEU A 187 4.30 0.17 -18.11
C LEU A 187 3.95 0.24 -16.63
N GLY A 188 4.43 -0.71 -15.83
CA GLY A 188 4.22 -0.71 -14.38
C GLY A 188 4.81 0.52 -13.68
N LYS A 189 6.04 0.92 -14.06
CA LYS A 189 6.68 2.15 -13.53
C LYS A 189 5.92 3.41 -13.93
N GLU A 190 5.55 3.51 -15.21
CA GLU A 190 4.76 4.64 -15.72
C GLU A 190 3.41 4.75 -15.01
N ALA A 191 2.69 3.63 -14.87
CA ALA A 191 1.42 3.58 -14.18
C ALA A 191 1.55 3.99 -12.71
N ALA A 192 2.57 3.51 -12.01
CA ALA A 192 2.85 3.88 -10.63
C ALA A 192 3.06 5.39 -10.46
N ASP A 193 3.87 6.00 -11.32
CA ASP A 193 4.16 7.44 -11.28
C ASP A 193 2.91 8.27 -11.65
N LYS A 194 2.14 7.85 -12.65
CA LYS A 194 0.92 8.52 -13.07
C LYS A 194 -0.15 8.51 -11.97
N ILE A 195 -0.38 7.35 -11.38
CA ILE A 195 -1.40 7.15 -10.35
C ILE A 195 -1.01 7.87 -9.06
N SER A 196 0.27 7.86 -8.69
CA SER A 196 0.78 8.60 -7.53
C SER A 196 0.45 10.09 -7.57
N LYS A 197 0.47 10.72 -8.76
CA LYS A 197 0.12 12.14 -8.94
C LYS A 197 -1.36 12.45 -8.66
N GLY A 198 -2.24 11.44 -8.72
CA GLY A 198 -3.67 11.58 -8.43
C GLY A 198 -4.00 11.55 -6.94
N PHE A 199 -3.05 11.17 -6.07
CA PHE A 199 -3.26 11.07 -4.64
C PHE A 199 -2.61 12.22 -3.86
N LEU A 200 -3.10 12.47 -2.64
CA LEU A 200 -2.55 13.47 -1.74
C LEU A 200 -1.17 13.02 -1.23
N SER A 201 -0.19 13.93 -1.24
CA SER A 201 1.11 13.67 -0.61
C SER A 201 0.94 13.37 0.90
N PRO A 202 1.64 12.35 1.46
CA PRO A 202 2.77 11.60 0.90
C PRO A 202 2.40 10.23 0.29
N ILE A 203 1.14 10.01 -0.09
CA ILE A 203 0.71 8.75 -0.69
C ILE A 203 1.44 8.55 -2.03
N LYS A 204 2.08 7.40 -2.17
CA LYS A 204 2.82 7.04 -3.39
C LYS A 204 2.64 5.55 -3.69
N LEU A 205 2.32 5.27 -4.95
CA LEU A 205 2.34 3.94 -5.52
C LEU A 205 3.70 3.69 -6.17
N GLU A 206 4.30 2.54 -5.92
CA GLU A 206 5.61 2.18 -6.46
C GLU A 206 5.51 0.87 -7.24
N PHE A 207 6.20 0.80 -8.37
CA PHE A 207 6.42 -0.47 -9.05
C PHE A 207 7.38 -1.33 -8.21
N GLU A 208 6.97 -2.55 -7.87
CA GLU A 208 7.79 -3.45 -7.05
C GLU A 208 8.48 -4.52 -7.91
N LYS A 209 7.72 -5.22 -8.76
CA LYS A 209 8.16 -6.45 -9.45
C LYS A 209 7.18 -6.87 -10.54
N VAL A 210 7.61 -7.83 -11.36
CA VAL A 210 6.76 -8.58 -12.29
C VAL A 210 6.74 -10.07 -11.90
N TYR A 211 5.59 -10.73 -11.98
CA TYR A 211 5.48 -12.18 -11.94
C TYR A 211 5.30 -12.77 -13.36
N CYS A 212 6.08 -13.78 -13.73
CA CYS A 212 5.94 -14.44 -15.04
C CYS A 212 6.59 -15.85 -15.05
N PRO A 213 5.84 -16.96 -15.06
CA PRO A 213 4.38 -17.04 -14.97
C PRO A 213 3.88 -16.72 -13.55
N TYR A 214 2.57 -16.51 -13.43
CA TYR A 214 1.87 -16.19 -12.20
C TYR A 214 0.67 -17.12 -11.94
N LEU A 215 0.63 -17.75 -10.78
CA LEU A 215 -0.44 -18.66 -10.34
C LEU A 215 -1.20 -18.02 -9.17
N LEU A 216 -2.46 -17.63 -9.42
CA LEU A 216 -3.37 -17.12 -8.41
C LEU A 216 -4.43 -18.15 -8.06
N LEU A 217 -4.24 -18.83 -6.93
CA LEU A 217 -5.17 -19.84 -6.41
C LEU A 217 -6.35 -19.19 -5.69
N ASN A 218 -6.05 -18.29 -4.75
CA ASN A 218 -7.04 -17.70 -3.85
C ASN A 218 -6.55 -16.36 -3.28
N LYS A 219 -7.44 -15.65 -2.57
CA LYS A 219 -7.04 -14.47 -1.79
C LYS A 219 -5.91 -14.87 -0.84
N LYS A 220 -4.81 -14.12 -0.86
CA LYS A 220 -3.56 -14.35 -0.10
C LYS A 220 -2.89 -15.71 -0.36
N ARG A 221 -3.24 -16.40 -1.46
CA ARG A 221 -2.68 -17.70 -1.85
C ARG A 221 -2.27 -17.69 -3.32
N TYR A 222 -1.00 -17.45 -3.59
CA TYR A 222 -0.47 -17.33 -4.94
C TYR A 222 1.03 -17.64 -5.00
N ALA A 223 1.51 -17.96 -6.20
CA ALA A 223 2.92 -18.20 -6.48
C ALA A 223 3.31 -17.61 -7.85
N GLY A 224 4.58 -17.30 -8.04
CA GLY A 224 5.08 -16.87 -9.34
C GLY A 224 6.59 -16.72 -9.35
N LEU A 225 7.17 -16.75 -10.55
CA LEU A 225 8.58 -16.37 -10.72
C LEU A 225 8.68 -14.86 -10.65
N LEU A 226 9.45 -14.36 -9.68
CA LEU A 226 9.59 -12.94 -9.38
C LEU A 226 10.74 -12.34 -10.18
N TYR A 227 10.47 -11.25 -10.90
CA TYR A 227 11.45 -10.48 -11.65
C TYR A 227 11.54 -9.06 -11.10
N THR A 228 12.74 -8.65 -10.67
CA THR A 228 13.10 -7.23 -10.44
C THR A 228 13.91 -6.62 -11.58
N ASN A 229 14.45 -7.46 -12.47
CA ASN A 229 15.09 -7.10 -13.73
C ASN A 229 14.49 -7.95 -14.87
N PRO A 230 14.53 -7.51 -16.13
CA PRO A 230 13.87 -8.21 -17.24
C PRO A 230 14.57 -9.50 -17.69
N ASN A 231 15.84 -9.70 -17.32
CA ASN A 231 16.67 -10.74 -17.90
C ASN A 231 16.56 -12.09 -17.17
N LYS A 232 16.45 -12.05 -15.84
CA LYS A 232 16.47 -13.27 -15.00
C LYS A 232 15.54 -13.11 -13.80
N TYR A 233 14.78 -14.17 -13.52
CA TYR A 233 13.99 -14.25 -12.29
C TYR A 233 14.89 -14.35 -11.06
N ASP A 234 14.51 -13.67 -9.98
CA ASP A 234 15.26 -13.66 -8.74
C ASP A 234 15.01 -14.94 -7.93
N LYS A 235 13.73 -15.32 -7.81
CA LYS A 235 13.28 -16.52 -7.11
C LYS A 235 11.83 -16.85 -7.43
N MET A 236 11.40 -18.06 -7.06
CA MET A 236 9.98 -18.37 -6.91
C MET A 236 9.47 -17.75 -5.61
N ASP A 237 8.46 -16.89 -5.70
CA ASP A 237 7.80 -16.31 -4.54
C ASP A 237 6.51 -17.07 -4.25
N CYS A 238 6.33 -17.49 -3.01
CA CYS A 238 5.21 -18.29 -2.55
C CYS A 238 4.52 -17.57 -1.41
N LYS A 239 3.23 -17.25 -1.56
CA LYS A 239 2.44 -16.53 -0.55
C LYS A 239 1.27 -17.38 -0.10
N GLY A 240 1.22 -17.71 1.19
CA GLY A 240 0.10 -18.40 1.84
C GLY A 240 -0.22 -19.81 1.33
N ILE A 241 0.65 -20.37 0.49
CA ILE A 241 0.59 -21.79 0.09
C ILE A 241 1.28 -22.67 1.12
N GLU A 242 1.00 -23.97 1.06
CA GLU A 242 1.38 -24.98 2.04
C GLU A 242 2.88 -24.97 2.31
N THR A 243 3.71 -24.82 1.27
CA THR A 243 5.18 -24.86 1.34
C THR A 243 5.83 -23.76 2.19
N VAL A 244 5.10 -22.69 2.54
CA VAL A 244 5.62 -21.59 3.39
C VAL A 244 4.96 -21.55 4.76
N ARG A 245 4.00 -22.45 5.03
CA ARG A 245 3.36 -22.55 6.33
C ARG A 245 4.08 -23.58 7.19
N ARG A 246 4.13 -23.32 8.50
CA ARG A 246 4.90 -24.14 9.46
C ARG A 246 4.08 -25.23 10.14
N ASP A 247 2.79 -25.32 9.82
CA ASP A 247 1.84 -26.30 10.36
C ASP A 247 1.77 -27.58 9.52
N PHE A 248 2.49 -27.66 8.40
CA PHE A 248 2.62 -28.86 7.58
C PHE A 248 3.96 -29.57 7.82
N CYS A 249 4.00 -30.88 7.54
CA CYS A 249 5.23 -31.65 7.60
C CYS A 249 6.13 -31.33 6.39
N ILE A 250 7.44 -31.60 6.51
CA ILE A 250 8.46 -31.30 5.49
C ILE A 250 8.20 -32.01 4.15
N LEU A 251 7.42 -33.10 4.15
CA LEU A 251 7.09 -33.85 2.93
C LEU A 251 6.18 -33.06 1.97
N ILE A 252 5.38 -32.13 2.48
CA ILE A 252 4.42 -31.30 1.74
C ILE A 252 5.09 -30.00 1.31
#